data_AF-A0A0C3BZ61-F1
#
_entry.id   AF-A0A0C3BZ61-F1
#
_cell.length_a   1.000
_cell.length_b   1.000
_cell.length_c   1.000
_cell.angle_alpha   90.00
_cell.angle_beta   90.00
_cell.angle_gamma   90.00
#
_symmetry.space_group_name_H-M   'P 1'
#
loop_
_entity.id
_entity.type
_entity.pdbx_description
1 polymer ?
#
loop_
_entity_poly.entity_id
_entity_poly.type
_entity_poly.pdbx_seq_one_letter_code
_entity_poly.pdbx_strand_id
1 'polypeptide(L)'
;MANTTTISSPGKVLAAGGYLVLDPAYSGVVISTSSRFYSVVQDRGGTNRIRVRSPQFIDAVWNYSVELKDQSIKVEQIASSTGTNTPKNKFVHLALLHTLSFAFSERNVSVEALDKGLDIVIAGDNDFYSQRAKHP
;
A
#
# COMPACT_ATOMS: atom_id res chain seq x y z
N MET A 1 8.27 23.05 0.99
CA MET A 1 8.56 21.66 0.53
C MET A 1 7.36 20.81 0.90
N ALA A 2 6.90 19.90 0.02
CA ALA A 2 5.79 19.01 0.37
C ALA A 2 6.23 18.05 1.48
N ASN A 3 5.41 17.89 2.53
CA ASN A 3 5.71 16.95 3.60
C ASN A 3 5.77 15.55 3.01
N THR A 4 6.93 14.89 3.13
CA THR A 4 7.19 13.56 2.60
C THR A 4 7.56 12.63 3.74
N THR A 5 6.83 11.52 3.86
CA THR A 5 7.16 10.44 4.81
C THR A 5 7.44 9.17 4.01
N THR A 6 8.63 8.59 4.23
CA THR A 6 9.02 7.32 3.60
C THR A 6 9.19 6.25 4.68
N ILE A 7 8.51 5.14 4.52
CA ILE A 7 8.65 3.96 5.37
C ILE A 7 9.03 2.74 4.55
N SER A 8 9.67 1.75 5.18
CA SER A 8 10.02 0.50 4.51
C SER A 8 9.84 -0.72 5.42
N SER A 9 9.56 -1.86 4.81
CA SER A 9 9.43 -3.15 5.50
C SER A 9 10.27 -4.22 4.78
N PRO A 10 11.01 -5.07 5.51
CA PRO A 10 11.70 -6.20 4.91
C PRO A 10 10.72 -7.28 4.45
N GLY A 11 11.17 -8.13 3.52
CA GLY A 11 10.53 -9.41 3.24
C GLY A 11 10.82 -10.46 4.32
N LYS A 12 10.21 -11.63 4.19
CA LYS A 12 10.43 -12.78 5.09
C LYS A 12 10.62 -14.06 4.29
N VAL A 13 11.49 -14.94 4.77
CA VAL A 13 11.74 -16.26 4.18
C VAL A 13 11.71 -17.31 5.30
N LEU A 14 10.94 -18.38 5.10
CA LEU A 14 10.99 -19.57 5.94
C LEU A 14 12.22 -20.40 5.53
N ALA A 15 13.26 -20.38 6.34
CA ALA A 15 14.52 -21.06 6.08
C ALA A 15 14.49 -22.54 6.50
N ALA A 16 13.76 -22.87 7.56
CA ALA A 16 13.62 -24.23 8.07
C ALA A 16 12.22 -24.47 8.65
N GLY A 17 11.80 -25.73 8.71
CA GLY A 17 10.50 -26.18 9.22
C GLY A 17 9.51 -26.59 8.13
N GLY A 18 9.54 -25.95 6.95
CA GLY A 18 8.71 -26.32 5.81
C GLY A 18 7.23 -26.48 6.18
N TYR A 19 6.59 -27.57 5.74
CA TYR A 19 5.20 -27.88 6.12
C TYR A 19 5.05 -28.41 7.54
N LEU A 20 6.14 -28.81 8.22
CA LEU A 20 6.06 -29.35 9.58
C LEU A 20 5.59 -28.30 10.57
N VAL A 21 5.83 -27.02 10.31
CA VAL A 21 5.36 -25.89 11.14
C VAL A 21 3.83 -25.79 11.23
N LEU A 22 3.10 -26.55 10.41
CA LEU A 22 1.64 -26.65 10.51
C LEU A 22 1.19 -27.47 11.73
N ASP A 23 2.07 -28.33 12.25
CA ASP A 23 1.87 -29.03 13.51
C ASP A 23 2.65 -28.27 14.62
N PRO A 24 1.96 -27.81 15.69
CA PRO A 24 2.58 -27.07 16.79
C PRO A 24 3.77 -27.77 17.47
N ALA A 25 3.91 -29.10 17.32
CA ALA A 25 5.06 -29.85 17.82
C ALA A 25 6.38 -29.49 17.13
N TYR A 26 6.35 -28.88 15.93
CA TYR A 26 7.55 -28.56 15.16
C TYR A 26 7.74 -27.05 15.01
N SER A 27 8.98 -26.61 15.17
CA SER A 27 9.38 -25.21 15.02
C SER A 27 9.91 -24.91 13.62
N GLY A 28 9.73 -23.66 13.20
CA GLY A 28 10.31 -23.11 11.98
C GLY A 28 11.31 -21.98 12.26
N VAL A 29 12.17 -21.70 11.30
CA VAL A 29 13.10 -20.56 11.34
C VAL A 29 12.74 -19.60 10.23
N VAL A 30 12.42 -18.34 10.58
CA VAL A 30 12.09 -17.28 9.63
C VAL A 30 13.17 -16.19 9.71
N ILE A 31 13.68 -15.80 8.54
CA ILE A 31 14.71 -14.76 8.42
C ILE A 31 14.12 -13.58 7.63
N SER A 32 14.41 -12.36 8.08
CA SER A 32 14.08 -11.14 7.34
C SER A 32 15.07 -10.92 6.21
N THR A 33 14.59 -10.58 5.02
CA THR A 33 15.44 -10.28 3.87
C THR A 33 15.98 -8.85 3.93
N SER A 34 17.11 -8.61 3.26
CA SER A 34 17.61 -7.26 3.00
C SER A 34 16.72 -6.50 2.01
N SER A 35 16.11 -7.19 1.05
CA SER A 35 15.17 -6.62 0.08
C SER A 35 13.90 -6.13 0.79
N ARG A 36 13.40 -4.94 0.40
CA ARG A 36 12.34 -4.21 1.09
C ARG A 36 11.21 -3.76 0.15
N PHE A 37 10.04 -3.56 0.75
CA PHE A 37 8.99 -2.72 0.18
C PHE A 37 9.05 -1.33 0.82
N TYR A 38 8.70 -0.32 0.04
CA TYR A 38 8.66 1.08 0.41
C TYR A 38 7.27 1.65 0.18
N SER A 39 6.84 2.51 1.11
CA SER A 39 5.69 3.38 0.93
C SER A 39 6.16 4.82 1.13
N VAL A 40 6.00 5.65 0.11
CA VAL A 40 6.32 7.07 0.14
C VAL A 40 5.02 7.84 0.08
N VAL A 41 4.72 8.62 1.12
CA VAL A 41 3.49 9.41 1.24
C VAL A 41 3.85 10.89 1.18
N GLN A 42 3.17 11.63 0.32
CA GLN A 42 3.38 13.06 0.08
C GLN A 42 2.05 13.80 0.00
N ASP A 43 2.03 15.06 0.41
CA ASP A 43 0.90 15.96 0.14
C ASP A 43 0.74 16.18 -1.37
N ARG A 44 -0.49 16.07 -1.92
CA ARG A 44 -0.75 16.16 -3.37
C ARG A 44 -1.61 17.36 -3.81
N GLY A 45 -2.34 17.96 -2.89
CA GLY A 45 -3.53 18.76 -3.19
C GLY A 45 -4.76 17.90 -3.49
N GLY A 46 -5.94 18.43 -3.20
CA GLY A 46 -7.23 17.78 -3.40
C GLY A 46 -7.77 17.17 -2.12
N THR A 47 -8.70 17.89 -1.49
CA THR A 47 -9.38 17.52 -0.24
C THR A 47 -9.92 16.10 -0.30
N ASN A 48 -9.51 15.28 0.67
CA ASN A 48 -9.96 13.91 0.85
C ASN A 48 -9.71 13.00 -0.37
N ARG A 49 -8.69 13.32 -1.19
CA ARG A 49 -8.28 12.50 -2.34
C ARG A 49 -6.97 11.80 -2.06
N ILE A 50 -6.92 10.51 -2.39
CA ILE A 50 -5.71 9.70 -2.30
C ILE A 50 -5.39 9.16 -3.69
N ARG A 51 -4.16 9.31 -4.14
CA ARG A 51 -3.62 8.58 -5.28
C ARG A 51 -2.60 7.59 -4.81
N VAL A 52 -2.71 6.37 -5.31
CA VAL A 52 -1.72 5.31 -5.13
C VAL A 52 -1.11 5.00 -6.48
N ARG A 53 0.23 4.94 -6.56
CA ARG A 53 0.96 4.59 -7.77
C ARG A 53 1.98 3.50 -7.48
N SER A 54 2.16 2.60 -8.43
CA SER A 54 3.24 1.61 -8.38
C SER A 54 4.06 1.67 -9.68
N PRO A 55 5.36 2.00 -9.60
CA PRO A 55 6.21 2.06 -10.79
C PRO A 55 6.50 0.67 -11.39
N GLN A 56 6.25 -0.42 -10.67
CA GLN A 56 6.53 -1.79 -11.13
C GLN A 56 5.47 -2.36 -12.07
N PHE A 57 4.31 -1.70 -12.19
CA PHE A 57 3.20 -2.16 -13.00
C PHE A 57 2.80 -1.09 -14.02
N ILE A 58 2.45 -1.52 -15.23
CA ILE A 58 2.00 -0.63 -16.30
C ILE A 58 0.65 -0.02 -15.92
N ASP A 59 0.51 1.29 -16.09
CA ASP A 59 -0.72 2.06 -15.82
C ASP A 59 -1.29 1.89 -14.39
N ALA A 60 -0.43 1.54 -13.43
CA ALA A 60 -0.80 1.30 -12.04
C ALA A 60 -0.92 2.60 -11.26
N VAL A 61 -1.99 3.33 -11.55
CA VAL A 61 -2.41 4.54 -10.85
C VAL A 61 -3.87 4.39 -10.42
N TRP A 62 -4.11 4.41 -9.12
CA TRP A 62 -5.45 4.31 -8.54
C TRP A 62 -5.77 5.59 -7.78
N ASN A 63 -6.92 6.20 -8.07
CA ASN A 63 -7.38 7.40 -7.37
C ASN A 63 -8.60 7.04 -6.52
N TYR A 64 -8.65 7.56 -5.31
CA TYR A 64 -9.69 7.28 -4.33
C TYR A 64 -10.22 8.58 -3.70
N SER A 65 -11.51 8.63 -3.38
CA SER A 65 -12.10 9.56 -2.41
C SER A 65 -12.23 8.87 -1.06
N VAL A 66 -12.04 9.65 -0.01
CA VAL A 66 -12.25 9.22 1.37
C VAL A 66 -13.35 10.06 1.99
N GLU A 67 -14.29 9.44 2.67
CA GLU A 67 -15.34 10.12 3.43
C GLU A 67 -15.40 9.52 4.82
N LEU A 68 -15.42 10.37 5.86
CA LEU A 68 -15.73 9.94 7.22
C LEU A 68 -17.18 10.32 7.51
N LYS A 69 -18.00 9.33 7.82
CA LYS A 69 -19.40 9.51 8.19
C LYS A 69 -19.71 8.67 9.42
N ASP A 70 -20.22 9.32 10.47
CA ASP A 70 -20.64 8.64 11.71
C ASP A 70 -19.55 7.70 12.29
N GLN A 71 -18.30 8.18 12.35
CA GLN A 71 -17.10 7.41 12.76
C GLN A 71 -16.73 6.22 11.87
N SER A 72 -17.41 6.03 10.74
CA SER A 72 -17.06 5.03 9.73
C SER A 72 -16.36 5.67 8.55
N ILE A 73 -15.29 5.04 8.06
CA ILE A 73 -14.59 5.49 6.86
C ILE A 73 -15.12 4.74 5.65
N LYS A 74 -15.40 5.52 4.61
CA LYS A 74 -15.69 5.03 3.26
C LYS A 74 -14.53 5.40 2.34
N VAL A 75 -14.05 4.44 1.56
CA VAL A 75 -13.04 4.65 0.51
C VAL A 75 -13.64 4.21 -0.82
N GLU A 76 -13.69 5.10 -1.80
CA GLU A 76 -14.24 4.78 -3.12
C GLU A 76 -13.24 5.09 -4.22
N GLN A 77 -13.06 4.15 -5.15
CA GLN A 77 -12.20 4.40 -6.31
C GLN A 77 -12.91 5.31 -7.30
N ILE A 78 -12.24 6.39 -7.70
CA ILE A 78 -12.74 7.37 -8.66
C ILE A 78 -12.12 7.06 -10.03
N ALA A 79 -12.90 7.24 -11.10
CA ALA A 79 -12.39 7.16 -12.46
C ALA A 79 -11.28 8.20 -12.70
N SER A 80 -10.27 7.82 -13.49
CA SER A 80 -9.26 8.76 -13.97
C SER A 80 -9.87 9.68 -15.02
N SER A 81 -9.53 10.97 -14.98
CA SER A 81 -9.98 11.95 -15.98
C SER A 81 -9.42 11.69 -17.39
N THR A 82 -8.49 10.74 -17.54
CA THR A 82 -7.79 10.40 -18.78
C THR A 82 -8.40 9.24 -19.56
N GLY A 83 -9.58 8.74 -19.17
CA GLY A 83 -10.35 7.75 -19.95
C GLY A 83 -9.83 6.30 -19.89
N THR A 84 -8.66 6.06 -19.30
CA THR A 84 -8.13 4.73 -19.03
C THR A 84 -8.58 4.28 -17.63
N ASN A 85 -9.64 3.48 -17.56
CA ASN A 85 -10.07 2.86 -16.31
C ASN A 85 -9.02 1.85 -15.85
N THR A 86 -8.08 2.29 -15.00
CA THR A 86 -7.18 1.36 -14.31
C THR A 86 -8.04 0.34 -13.54
N PRO A 87 -7.84 -0.97 -13.76
CA PRO A 87 -8.67 -1.99 -13.13
C PRO A 87 -8.65 -1.86 -11.61
N LYS A 88 -9.80 -2.15 -10.98
CA LYS A 88 -9.94 -2.04 -9.54
C LYS A 88 -8.91 -2.92 -8.84
N ASN A 89 -8.09 -2.32 -7.99
CA ASN A 89 -7.16 -3.06 -7.15
C ASN A 89 -7.76 -3.23 -5.75
N LYS A 90 -8.36 -4.40 -5.50
CA LYS A 90 -8.99 -4.73 -4.22
C LYS A 90 -7.99 -4.68 -3.06
N PHE A 91 -6.72 -5.00 -3.30
CA PHE A 91 -5.70 -5.03 -2.25
C PHE A 91 -5.32 -3.61 -1.82
N VAL A 92 -5.12 -2.70 -2.77
CA VAL A 92 -4.86 -1.28 -2.48
C VAL A 92 -6.07 -0.65 -1.78
N HIS A 93 -7.28 -0.93 -2.26
CA HIS A 93 -8.49 -0.44 -1.62
C HIS A 93 -8.60 -0.92 -0.17
N LEU A 94 -8.52 -2.23 0.08
CA LEU A 94 -8.64 -2.77 1.44
C LEU A 94 -7.53 -2.26 2.36
N ALA A 95 -6.30 -2.12 1.86
CA ALA A 95 -5.20 -1.55 2.63
C ALA A 95 -5.51 -0.11 3.07
N LEU A 96 -6.00 0.74 2.16
CA LEU A 96 -6.42 2.11 2.50
C LEU A 96 -7.58 2.11 3.48
N LEU A 97 -8.64 1.35 3.20
CA LEU A 97 -9.84 1.29 4.03
C LEU A 97 -9.50 0.91 5.47
N HIS A 98 -8.79 -0.20 5.68
CA HIS A 98 -8.49 -0.69 7.02
C HIS A 98 -7.44 0.17 7.75
N THR A 99 -6.43 0.67 7.04
CA THR A 99 -5.40 1.52 7.66
C THR A 99 -6.00 2.85 8.12
N LEU A 100 -6.83 3.47 7.28
CA LEU A 100 -7.52 4.69 7.65
C LEU A 100 -8.52 4.40 8.77
N SER A 101 -9.36 3.37 8.67
CA SER A 101 -10.34 3.07 9.72
C SER A 101 -9.68 2.93 11.09
N PHE A 102 -8.54 2.23 11.14
CA PHE A 102 -7.73 2.11 12.35
C PHE A 102 -7.13 3.45 12.82
N ALA A 103 -6.57 4.25 11.90
CA ALA A 103 -5.96 5.54 12.25
C ALA A 103 -7.00 6.53 12.81
N PHE A 104 -8.18 6.60 12.22
CA PHE A 104 -9.24 7.50 12.70
C PHE A 104 -9.91 7.00 13.99
N SER A 105 -10.00 5.67 14.21
CA SER A 105 -10.57 5.12 15.44
C SER A 105 -9.63 5.20 16.64
N GLU A 106 -8.34 4.85 16.47
CA GLU A 106 -7.40 4.70 17.59
C GLU A 106 -6.58 5.95 17.88
N ARG A 107 -6.37 6.82 16.88
CA ARG A 107 -5.46 7.97 17.01
C ARG A 107 -6.17 9.33 17.04
N ASN A 108 -7.51 9.35 17.06
CA ASN A 108 -8.31 10.58 16.92
C ASN A 108 -7.82 11.47 15.77
N VAL A 109 -7.33 10.86 14.69
CA VAL A 109 -6.85 11.60 13.51
C VAL A 109 -8.07 12.24 12.87
N SER A 110 -8.06 13.57 12.73
CA SER A 110 -9.12 14.33 12.06
C SER A 110 -9.07 14.12 10.54
N VAL A 111 -10.22 14.26 9.87
CA VAL A 111 -10.32 14.22 8.40
C VAL A 111 -9.53 15.35 7.77
N GLU A 112 -9.33 16.44 8.52
CA GLU A 112 -8.49 17.58 8.15
C GLU A 112 -7.04 17.15 7.82
N ALA A 113 -6.57 16.01 8.37
CA ALA A 113 -5.29 15.43 7.98
C ALA A 113 -5.23 15.03 6.49
N LEU A 114 -6.37 14.85 5.84
CA LEU A 114 -6.52 14.55 4.42
C LEU A 114 -6.95 15.78 3.58
N ASP A 115 -7.04 16.97 4.16
CA ASP A 115 -7.45 18.19 3.42
C ASP A 115 -6.50 18.52 2.27
N LYS A 116 -5.22 18.17 2.44
CA LYS A 116 -4.21 18.33 1.41
C LYS A 116 -4.18 17.19 0.40
N GLY A 117 -4.93 16.11 0.62
CA GLY A 117 -4.84 14.90 -0.20
C GLY A 117 -3.47 14.22 -0.13
N LEU A 118 -3.42 12.95 -0.50
CA LEU A 118 -2.20 12.14 -0.43
C LEU A 118 -1.80 11.59 -1.81
N ASP A 119 -0.51 11.63 -2.10
CA ASP A 119 0.14 10.84 -3.13
C ASP A 119 0.98 9.76 -2.47
N ILE A 120 0.66 8.50 -2.76
CA ILE A 120 1.29 7.33 -2.19
C ILE A 120 1.98 6.58 -3.31
N VAL A 121 3.29 6.41 -3.20
CA VAL A 121 4.06 5.51 -4.06
C VAL A 121 4.33 4.23 -3.29
N ILE A 122 3.90 3.09 -3.84
CA ILE A 122 4.23 1.76 -3.34
C ILE A 122 5.26 1.13 -4.28
N ALA A 123 6.41 0.71 -3.73
CA ALA A 123 7.50 0.15 -4.50
C ALA A 123 8.14 -1.03 -3.78
N GLY A 124 8.62 -2.02 -4.53
CA GLY A 124 9.45 -3.10 -4.00
C GLY A 124 10.81 -3.12 -4.68
N ASP A 125 11.83 -3.59 -3.96
CA ASP A 125 13.13 -3.92 -4.55
C ASP A 125 12.97 -4.96 -5.66
N ASN A 126 13.88 -4.92 -6.63
CA ASN A 126 13.84 -5.79 -7.82
C ASN A 126 13.86 -7.28 -7.47
N ASP A 127 14.44 -7.65 -6.33
CA ASP A 127 14.55 -9.04 -5.85
C ASP A 127 13.19 -9.71 -5.60
N PHE A 128 12.11 -8.92 -5.44
CA PHE A 128 10.75 -9.46 -5.31
C PHE A 128 10.12 -9.85 -6.66
N TYR A 129 10.73 -9.45 -7.78
CA TYR A 129 10.14 -9.63 -9.10
C TYR A 129 10.98 -10.62 -9.91
N SER A 130 10.29 -11.61 -10.50
CA SER A 130 10.94 -12.56 -11.39
C SER A 130 11.51 -11.83 -12.60
N GLN A 131 12.83 -11.68 -12.65
CA GLN A 131 13.49 -11.18 -13.84
C GLN A 131 13.41 -12.25 -14.92
N ARG A 132 12.55 -12.06 -15.92
CA ARG A 132 12.67 -12.85 -17.15
C ARG A 132 13.95 -12.37 -17.83
N ALA A 133 14.97 -13.22 -17.85
CA ALA A 133 16.16 -12.95 -18.65
C ALA A 133 15.69 -12.67 -20.08
N LYS A 134 15.92 -11.45 -20.57
CA LYS A 134 15.90 -11.21 -22.01
C LYS A 134 17.12 -11.94 -22.54
N HIS A 135 16.93 -13.15 -23.04
CA HIS A 135 17.96 -13.78 -23.85
C HIS A 135 18.26 -12.83 -25.03
N PRO A 136 19.53 -12.48 -25.26
CA PRO A 136 19.94 -11.71 -26.43
C PRO A 136 19.71 -12.49 -27.72
#